data_AF-A0A943PP51-F1
#
_entry.id   AF-A0A943PP51-F1
#
_cell.length_a   1.000
_cell.length_b   1.000
_cell.length_c   1.000
_cell.angle_alpha   90.00
_cell.angle_beta   90.00
_cell.angle_gamma   90.00
#
_symmetry.space_group_name_H-M   'P 1'
#
loop_
_entity.id
_entity.type
_entity.pdbx_description
1 polymer ?
#
loop_
_entity_poly.entity_id
_entity_poly.type
_entity_poly.pdbx_seq_one_letter_code
_entity_poly.pdbx_strand_id
1 'polypeptide(L)' 'MANKYNTTVDEIKSLNNLTSNILSINQKLLIPSTKANTYTVKKGDNLYSIARNYNTTVDEIKRKNNLTSNILSIGQVLKI' A
#
# COMPACT_ATOMS: atom_id res chain seq x y z
N MET A 1 -6.30 17.37 -3.22
CA MET A 1 -5.05 16.58 -3.31
C MET A 1 -5.05 15.36 -2.37
N ALA A 2 -5.43 15.50 -1.09
CA ALA A 2 -5.42 14.41 -0.10
C ALA A 2 -6.27 13.17 -0.49
N ASN A 3 -7.49 13.36 -1.00
CA ASN A 3 -8.35 12.26 -1.46
C ASN A 3 -7.76 11.44 -2.62
N LYS A 4 -6.86 12.02 -3.43
CA LYS A 4 -6.19 11.30 -4.53
C LYS A 4 -5.26 10.19 -3.99
N TYR A 5 -4.76 10.38 -2.77
CA TYR A 5 -3.82 9.47 -2.10
C TYR A 5 -4.43 8.74 -0.91
N ASN A 6 -5.75 8.80 -0.75
CA ASN A 6 -6.49 8.13 0.33
C ASN A 6 -5.96 8.47 1.74
N THR A 7 -5.53 9.72 1.93
CA THR A 7 -4.97 10.27 3.18
C THR A 7 -5.69 11.58 3.52
N THR A 8 -5.45 12.15 4.71
CA THR A 8 -6.03 13.42 5.13
C THR A 8 -5.05 14.58 4.96
N VAL A 9 -5.57 15.81 4.94
CA VAL A 9 -4.72 17.02 4.92
C VAL A 9 -3.84 17.07 6.17
N ASP A 10 -4.36 16.66 7.33
CA ASP A 10 -3.62 16.69 8.59
C ASP A 10 -2.49 15.66 8.64
N GLU A 11 -2.69 14.49 8.04
CA GLU A 11 -1.66 13.46 7.91
C GLU A 11 -0.52 13.90 6.98
N ILE A 12 -0.86 14.56 5.86
CA ILE A 12 0.14 15.19 4.97
C ILE A 12 0.90 16.29 5.72
N LYS A 13 0.22 17.15 6.48
CA LYS A 13 0.88 18.21 7.24
C LYS A 13 1.83 17.66 8.29
N SER A 14 1.37 16.67 9.06
CA SER A 14 2.19 16.04 10.10
C SER A 14 3.44 15.39 9.51
N LEU A 15 3.31 14.70 8.36
CA LEU A 15 4.44 14.08 7.68
C LEU A 15 5.46 15.09 7.12
N ASN A 16 5.01 16.30 6.80
CA ASN A 16 5.85 17.36 6.24
C ASN A 16 6.20 18.47 7.24
N ASN A 17 5.89 18.28 8.53
CA ASN A 17 6.06 19.28 9.59
C ASN A 17 5.44 20.64 9.25
N LEU A 18 4.28 20.64 8.57
CA LEU A 18 3.60 21.87 8.16
C LEU A 18 2.65 22.36 9.24
N THR A 19 2.80 23.62 9.61
CA THR A 19 1.94 24.30 10.59
C THR A 19 0.83 25.11 9.94
N SER A 20 0.83 25.26 8.61
CA SER A 20 -0.15 26.07 7.87
C SER A 20 -0.70 25.36 6.63
N ASN A 21 -1.76 25.94 6.04
CA ASN A 21 -2.33 25.51 4.76
C ASN A 21 -1.65 26.17 3.54
N ILE A 22 -0.65 27.03 3.76
CA ILE A 22 0.03 27.76 2.70
C ILE A 22 1.19 26.89 2.21
N LEU A 23 1.21 26.62 0.91
CA LEU A 23 2.26 25.86 0.25
C LEU A 23 3.08 26.79 -0.64
N SER A 24 4.38 26.56 -0.69
CA SER A 24 5.28 27.29 -1.58
C SER A 24 5.33 26.63 -2.95
N ILE A 25 5.45 27.43 -4.02
CA ILE A 25 5.73 26.92 -5.36
C ILE A 25 7.04 26.11 -5.30
N ASN A 26 7.04 24.92 -5.93
CA ASN A 26 8.13 23.92 -5.92
C ASN A 26 8.38 23.21 -4.58
N GLN A 27 7.51 23.36 -3.59
CA GLN A 27 7.59 22.56 -2.37
C GLN A 27 7.34 21.08 -2.66
N LYS A 28 8.31 20.23 -2.31
CA LYS A 28 8.16 18.77 -2.37
C LYS A 28 7.44 18.32 -1.10
N LEU A 29 6.26 17.73 -1.27
CA LEU A 29 5.51 17.12 -0.18
C LEU A 29 5.73 15.61 -0.17
N LEU A 30 6.08 15.08 0.99
CA LEU A 30 5.95 13.68 1.33
C LEU A 30 4.45 13.37 1.44
N ILE A 31 3.94 12.47 0.61
CA ILE A 31 2.54 12.06 0.71
C ILE A 31 2.48 10.74 1.46
N PRO A 32 1.74 10.64 2.58
CA PRO A 32 1.47 9.36 3.21
C PRO A 32 0.63 8.54 2.23
N SER A 33 1.25 7.56 1.58
CA SER A 33 0.54 6.63 0.72
C SER A 33 0.09 5.44 1.56
N THR A 34 -1.08 5.58 2.19
CA THR A 34 -1.76 4.48 2.91
C THR A 34 -2.60 3.61 1.99
N LYS A 35 -2.58 3.86 0.67
CA LYS A 35 -3.18 2.96 -0.32
C LYS A 35 -2.39 1.66 -0.34
N ALA A 36 -2.73 0.76 0.58
CA ALA A 36 -2.31 -0.62 0.53
C ALA A 36 -2.82 -1.17 -0.80
N ASN A 37 -1.90 -1.45 -1.72
CA ASN A 37 -2.27 -2.15 -2.95
C ASN A 37 -2.79 -3.52 -2.51
N THR A 38 -4.04 -3.82 -2.81
CA THR A 38 -4.63 -5.12 -2.48
C THR A 38 -4.83 -5.95 -3.73
N TYR A 39 -4.64 -7.25 -3.61
CA TYR A 39 -4.91 -8.23 -4.66
C TYR A 39 -5.90 -9.27 -4.17
N THR A 40 -6.94 -9.53 -4.95
CA THR A 40 -7.89 -10.62 -4.68
C THR A 40 -7.44 -11.88 -5.41
N VAL A 41 -7.13 -12.93 -4.65
CA VAL A 41 -6.66 -14.23 -5.16
C VAL A 41 -7.70 -14.85 -6.10
N LYS A 42 -7.26 -15.28 -7.27
CA LYS A 42 -8.07 -15.96 -8.28
C LYS A 42 -7.72 -17.44 -8.35
N LYS A 43 -8.59 -18.21 -9.00
CA LYS A 43 -8.35 -19.64 -9.25
C LYS A 43 -7.05 -19.83 -10.02
N GLY A 44 -6.13 -20.62 -9.48
CA GLY A 44 -4.83 -20.92 -10.08
C GLY A 44 -3.68 -20.01 -9.63
N ASP A 45 -3.94 -18.99 -8.82
CA ASP A 45 -2.88 -18.15 -8.28
C ASP A 45 -2.08 -18.85 -7.18
N ASN A 46 -0.82 -18.44 -7.04
CA ASN A 46 0.03 -18.79 -5.91
C ASN A 46 0.85 -17.56 -5.47
N LEU A 47 1.42 -17.60 -4.27
CA LEU A 47 2.17 -16.46 -3.74
C LEU A 47 3.36 -16.04 -4.64
N TYR A 48 3.98 -16.99 -5.33
CA TYR A 48 5.12 -16.71 -6.20
C TYR A 48 4.71 -15.94 -7.46
N SER A 49 3.64 -16.36 -8.15
CA SER A 49 3.14 -15.66 -9.34
C SER A 49 2.64 -14.26 -8.98
N ILE A 50 1.96 -14.10 -7.84
CA ILE A 50 1.52 -12.80 -7.33
C ILE A 50 2.74 -11.93 -7.00
N ALA A 51 3.71 -12.44 -6.23
CA ALA A 51 4.90 -11.70 -5.86
C ALA A 51 5.64 -11.16 -7.09
N ARG A 52 5.84 -12.00 -8.10
CA ARG A 52 6.49 -11.62 -9.36
C ARG A 52 5.71 -10.54 -10.12
N ASN A 53 4.39 -10.68 -10.22
CA ASN A 53 3.55 -9.73 -10.95
C ASN A 53 3.56 -8.33 -10.31
N TYR A 54 3.80 -8.26 -9.00
CA TYR A 54 3.81 -7.03 -8.24
C TYR A 54 5.23 -6.58 -7.82
N ASN A 55 6.27 -7.19 -8.38
CA ASN A 55 7.68 -6.89 -8.06
C ASN A 55 7.97 -6.87 -6.55
N THR A 56 7.43 -7.84 -5.82
CA THR A 56 7.63 -8.04 -4.38
C THR A 56 8.11 -9.48 -4.11
N THR A 57 8.25 -9.87 -2.85
CA THR A 57 8.64 -11.22 -2.45
C THR A 57 7.49 -11.95 -1.76
N VAL A 58 7.54 -13.29 -1.78
CA VAL A 58 6.62 -14.15 -1.05
C VAL A 58 6.63 -13.79 0.44
N ASP A 59 7.82 -13.61 1.02
CA ASP A 59 7.99 -13.29 2.43
C ASP A 59 7.38 -11.93 2.80
N GLU A 60 7.51 -10.93 1.93
CA GLU A 60 6.90 -9.62 2.16
C GLU A 60 5.37 -9.69 2.11
N ILE A 61 4.80 -10.43 1.16
CA ILE A 61 3.35 -10.69 1.11
C ILE A 61 2.92 -11.42 2.39
N LYS A 62 3.64 -12.46 2.81
CA LYS A 62 3.31 -13.21 4.02
C LYS A 62 3.34 -12.33 5.25
N ARG A 63 4.40 -11.53 5.41
CA ARG A 63 4.58 -10.59 6.53
C ARG A 63 3.47 -9.55 6.56
N LYS A 64 3.10 -8.95 5.43
CA LYS A 64 2.01 -7.96 5.33
C LYS A 64 0.63 -8.54 5.69
N ASN A 65 0.44 -9.84 5.47
CA ASN A 65 -0.85 -10.52 5.63
C ASN A 65 -0.89 -11.50 6.81
N ASN A 66 0.15 -11.53 7.64
CA ASN A 66 0.31 -12.48 8.75
C ASN A 66 0.12 -13.96 8.32
N LEU A 67 0.57 -14.30 7.11
CA LEU A 67 0.48 -15.67 6.59
C LEU A 67 1.66 -16.50 7.08
N THR A 68 1.36 -17.65 7.68
CA THR A 68 2.38 -18.64 8.08
C THR A 68 2.65 -19.66 6.97
N SER A 69 1.65 -19.94 6.13
CA SER A 69 1.72 -20.91 5.03
C SER A 69 1.63 -20.24 3.65
N ASN A 70 1.80 -21.05 2.59
CA ASN A 70 1.64 -20.63 1.20
C ASN A 70 0.25 -20.96 0.63
N ILE A 71 -0.67 -21.46 1.46
CA ILE A 71 -2.02 -21.84 1.05
C ILE A 71 -2.83 -20.56 0.90
N LEU A 72 -3.46 -20.40 -0.26
CA LEU A 72 -4.34 -19.27 -0.57
C LEU A 72 -5.76 -19.76 -0.84
N SER A 73 -6.74 -19.00 -0.37
CA SER A 73 -8.14 -19.22 -0.71
C SER A 73 -8.56 -18.31 -1.86
N ILE A 74 -9.37 -18.82 -2.79
CA ILE A 74 -9.96 -17.99 -3.85
C ILE A 74 -10.84 -16.92 -3.20
N GLY A 75 -10.68 -15.68 -3.63
CA GLY A 75 -11.35 -14.51 -3.04
C GLY A 75 -10.62 -13.91 -1.83
N GLN A 76 -9.52 -14.52 -1.36
CA GLN A 76 -8.69 -13.94 -0.30
C GLN A 76 -8.07 -12.62 -0.77
N VAL A 77 -8.15 -11.59 0.06
CA VAL A 77 -7.56 -10.28 -0.20
C VAL A 77 -6.18 -10.21 0.45
N LEU A 78 -5.14 -9.99 -0.36
CA LEU A 78 -3.76 -9.84 0.06
C LEU A 78 -3.33 -8.38 -0.03
N LYS A 79 -2.71 -7.86 1.01
CA LYS A 79 -1.93 -6.63 1.00
C LYS A 79 -0.61 -6.88 0.28
N ILE A 80 -0.30 -6.06 -0.72
CA ILE A 80 0.86 -6.17 -1.60
C ILE A 80 1.89 -5.09 -1.31
#